data_AF-A0A535AQ67-F1
#
_entry.id   AF-A0A535AQ67-F1
#
_cell.length_a   1.000
_cell.length_b   1.000
_cell.length_c   1.000
_cell.angle_alpha   90.00
_cell.angle_beta   90.00
_cell.angle_gamma   90.00
#
_symmetry.space_group_name_H-M   'P 1'
#
loop_
_entity.id
_entity.type
_entity.pdbx_description
1 polymer ?
#
loop_
_entity_poly.entity_id
_entity_poly.type
_entity_poly.pdbx_seq_one_letter_code
_entity_poly.pdbx_strand_id
1 'polypeptide(L)'
;ATLIDSAMVAYEIFVKPIAQDEKSRYYDDTTELAHLFEIPETFVPESLTDFYDYMERMLSGDAIVAGPAARSLAQEILHPRPLVLKMAGPLFALITAGLLPERLREGYGLNWDARKEKRFRRLVKTIRVSLPFVPRPLRIVPNARSAEKSLLACKLRPS
;
A
#
# COMPACT_ATOMS: atom_id res chain seq x y z
N ALA A 1 -10.31 -1.16 5.05
CA ALA A 1 -9.18 -0.98 5.98
C ALA A 1 -7.83 -1.32 5.35
N THR A 2 -7.54 -2.58 4.99
CA THR A 2 -6.21 -3.03 4.51
C THR A 2 -5.65 -2.26 3.31
N LEU A 3 -6.51 -1.84 2.37
CA LEU A 3 -6.12 -1.07 1.21
C LEU A 3 -5.53 0.31 1.58
N ILE A 4 -6.19 1.01 2.52
CA ILE A 4 -5.79 2.36 2.97
C ILE A 4 -4.45 2.26 3.71
N ASP A 5 -4.32 1.30 4.61
CA ASP A 5 -3.09 1.01 5.34
C ASP A 5 -1.93 0.68 4.39
N SER A 6 -2.13 -0.29 3.49
CA SER A 6 -1.10 -0.71 2.52
C SER A 6 -0.68 0.42 1.59
N ALA A 7 -1.61 1.30 1.19
CA ALA A 7 -1.31 2.46 0.37
C ALA A 7 -0.41 3.47 1.10
N MET A 8 -0.73 3.79 2.36
CA MET A 8 0.10 4.67 3.19
C MET A 8 1.50 4.08 3.40
N VAL A 9 1.58 2.80 3.81
CA VAL A 9 2.85 2.09 4.02
C VAL A 9 3.69 2.08 2.76
N ALA A 10 3.11 1.72 1.61
CA ALA A 10 3.83 1.68 0.34
C ALA A 10 4.31 3.07 -0.09
N TYR A 11 3.50 4.11 0.09
CA TYR A 11 3.87 5.47 -0.25
C TYR A 11 5.03 5.96 0.61
N GLU A 12 4.96 5.73 1.92
CA GLU A 12 6.06 6.09 2.83
C GLU A 12 7.33 5.34 2.50
N ILE A 13 7.25 4.04 2.20
CA ILE A 13 8.40 3.24 1.81
C ILE A 13 9.00 3.74 0.49
N PHE A 14 8.23 3.92 -0.58
CA PHE A 14 8.79 4.12 -1.92
C PHE A 14 8.87 5.57 -2.39
N VAL A 15 8.08 6.49 -1.83
CA VAL A 15 7.96 7.86 -2.33
C VAL A 15 8.61 8.86 -1.37
N LYS A 16 7.97 9.13 -0.23
CA LYS A 16 8.45 10.05 0.80
C LYS A 16 7.68 9.83 2.11
N PRO A 17 8.23 10.22 3.27
CA PRO A 17 7.45 10.33 4.49
C PRO A 17 6.23 11.22 4.30
N ILE A 18 5.08 10.85 4.88
CA ILE A 18 3.85 11.63 4.86
C ILE A 18 3.73 12.35 6.21
N ALA A 19 3.40 13.64 6.21
CA ALA A 19 3.17 14.38 7.44
C ALA A 19 1.90 13.88 8.16
N GLN A 20 1.85 13.98 9.48
CA GLN A 20 0.72 13.42 10.25
C GLN A 20 -0.63 14.05 9.86
N ASP A 21 -0.64 15.35 9.56
CA ASP A 21 -1.83 16.09 9.11
C ASP A 21 -2.25 15.70 7.69
N GLU A 22 -1.30 15.35 6.81
CA GLU A 22 -1.58 14.78 5.49
C GLU A 22 -2.19 13.38 5.62
N LYS A 23 -1.74 12.56 6.58
CA LYS A 23 -2.31 11.22 6.84
C LYS A 23 -3.74 11.32 7.35
N SER A 24 -4.02 12.24 8.27
CA SER A 24 -5.37 12.47 8.78
C SER A 24 -6.31 12.88 7.65
N ARG A 25 -5.92 13.86 6.82
CA ARG A 25 -6.73 14.25 5.66
C ARG A 25 -6.95 13.12 4.66
N TYR A 26 -5.90 12.34 4.36
CA TYR A 26 -6.03 11.18 3.49
C TYR A 26 -7.01 10.14 4.06
N TYR A 27 -6.97 9.92 5.37
CA TYR A 27 -7.91 9.03 6.04
C TYR A 27 -9.35 9.55 5.92
N ASP A 28 -9.59 10.82 6.26
CA ASP A 28 -10.90 11.45 6.20
C ASP A 28 -11.51 11.35 4.78
N ASP A 29 -10.71 11.63 3.74
CA ASP A 29 -11.12 11.49 2.33
C ASP A 29 -11.51 10.03 1.99
N THR A 30 -10.83 9.04 2.59
CA THR A 30 -11.14 7.62 2.35
C THR A 30 -12.34 7.12 3.15
N THR A 31 -12.68 7.77 4.27
CA THR A 31 -13.89 7.50 5.04
C THR A 31 -15.13 7.82 4.20
N GLU A 32 -15.08 8.89 3.39
CA GLU A 32 -16.14 9.23 2.42
C GLU A 32 -16.36 8.08 1.41
N LEU A 33 -15.29 7.43 0.97
CA LEU A 33 -15.39 6.25 0.09
C LEU A 33 -16.04 5.05 0.78
N ALA A 34 -15.92 4.89 2.10
CA ALA A 34 -16.54 3.79 2.83
C ALA A 34 -18.07 3.85 2.75
N HIS A 35 -18.66 5.05 2.72
CA HIS A 35 -20.09 5.25 2.51
C HIS A 35 -20.54 4.79 1.12
N LEU A 36 -19.71 4.99 0.08
CA LEU A 36 -20.00 4.50 -1.27
C LEU A 36 -20.00 2.98 -1.37
N PHE A 37 -19.27 2.29 -0.49
CA PHE A 37 -19.29 0.84 -0.36
C PHE A 37 -20.37 0.34 0.61
N GLU A 38 -21.29 1.21 1.05
CA GLU A 38 -22.38 0.92 1.99
C GLU A 38 -21.90 0.25 3.29
N ILE A 39 -20.68 0.58 3.74
CA ILE A 39 -20.15 0.07 5.00
C ILE A 39 -20.82 0.86 6.14
N PRO A 40 -21.46 0.18 7.12
CA PRO A 40 -22.06 0.87 8.26
C PRO A 40 -21.00 1.66 9.05
N GLU A 41 -21.34 2.88 9.47
CA GLU A 41 -20.43 3.77 10.22
C GLU A 41 -19.85 3.12 11.48
N THR A 42 -20.60 2.21 12.11
CA THR A 42 -20.16 1.46 13.29
C THR A 42 -18.95 0.56 13.04
N PHE A 43 -18.63 0.23 11.79
CA PHE A 43 -17.44 -0.54 11.41
C PHE A 43 -16.29 0.33 10.92
N VAL A 44 -16.51 1.64 10.78
CA VAL A 44 -15.51 2.59 10.29
C VAL A 44 -14.90 3.32 11.48
N PRO A 45 -13.58 3.21 11.73
CA PRO A 45 -12.95 3.92 12.83
C PRO A 45 -13.11 5.43 12.70
N GLU A 46 -13.48 6.11 13.79
CA GLU A 46 -13.84 7.54 13.79
C GLU A 46 -12.62 8.46 13.56
N SER A 47 -11.42 8.00 13.91
CA SER A 47 -10.18 8.74 13.71
C SER A 47 -9.07 7.89 13.12
N LEU A 48 -8.02 8.55 12.59
CA LEU A 48 -6.81 7.88 12.14
C LEU A 48 -6.12 7.08 13.27
N THR A 49 -6.22 7.55 14.52
CA THR A 49 -5.68 6.84 15.68
C THR A 49 -6.47 5.55 15.93
N ASP A 50 -7.80 5.62 15.93
CA ASP A 50 -8.66 4.43 16.10
C ASP A 50 -8.47 3.42 14.96
N PHE A 51 -8.18 3.93 13.77
CA PHE A 51 -7.82 3.12 12.62
C PHE A 51 -6.50 2.36 12.85
N TYR A 52 -5.47 3.02 13.38
CA TYR A 52 -4.21 2.34 13.71
C TYR A 52 -4.40 1.29 14.80
N ASP A 53 -5.16 1.59 15.84
CA ASP A 53 -5.46 0.64 16.92
C ASP A 53 -6.26 -0.57 16.40
N TYR A 54 -7.22 -0.33 15.50
CA TYR A 54 -7.94 -1.39 14.79
C TYR A 54 -6.99 -2.27 13.98
N MET A 55 -6.11 -1.66 13.19
CA MET A 55 -5.16 -2.37 12.33
C MET A 55 -4.17 -3.18 13.16
N GLU A 56 -3.62 -2.61 14.23
CA GLU A 56 -2.73 -3.29 15.16
C GLU A 56 -3.43 -4.49 15.80
N ARG A 57 -4.67 -4.34 16.27
CA ARG A 57 -5.47 -5.45 16.82
C ARG A 57 -5.72 -6.55 15.79
N MET A 58 -6.04 -6.20 14.55
CA MET A 58 -6.28 -7.17 13.48
C MET A 58 -5.01 -7.92 13.08
N LEU A 59 -3.86 -7.24 13.04
CA LEU A 59 -2.57 -7.81 12.64
C LEU A 59 -1.91 -8.63 13.76
N SER A 60 -2.09 -8.22 15.02
CA SER A 60 -1.55 -8.92 16.20
C SER A 60 -2.44 -10.07 16.67
N GLY A 61 -3.76 -9.98 16.48
CA GLY A 61 -4.72 -11.01 16.88
C GLY A 61 -4.83 -12.19 15.91
N ASP A 62 -5.63 -13.19 16.27
CA ASP A 62 -5.80 -14.42 15.47
C ASP A 62 -6.85 -14.30 14.34
N ALA A 63 -7.35 -13.09 14.10
CA ALA A 63 -8.32 -12.83 13.04
C ALA A 63 -7.73 -13.01 11.62
N ILE A 64 -6.43 -12.74 11.46
CA ILE A 64 -5.72 -12.86 10.17
C ILE A 64 -4.70 -13.99 10.25
N VAL A 65 -5.08 -15.16 9.74
CA VAL A 65 -4.20 -16.34 9.66
C VAL A 65 -4.01 -16.75 8.21
N ALA A 66 -2.75 -16.89 7.81
CA ALA A 66 -2.38 -17.44 6.50
C ALA A 66 -2.60 -18.96 6.47
N GLY A 67 -3.85 -19.37 6.29
CA GLY A 67 -4.24 -20.77 6.13
C GLY A 67 -3.75 -21.39 4.81
N PRO A 68 -3.95 -22.71 4.62
CA PRO A 68 -3.53 -23.41 3.40
C PRO A 68 -4.05 -22.80 2.10
N ALA A 69 -5.31 -22.34 2.09
CA ALA A 69 -5.91 -21.66 0.94
C ALA A 69 -5.22 -20.32 0.63
N ALA A 70 -4.94 -19.51 1.65
CA ALA A 70 -4.21 -18.24 1.49
C ALA A 70 -2.80 -18.46 0.95
N ARG A 71 -2.11 -19.52 1.40
CA ARG A 71 -0.78 -19.90 0.89
C ARG A 71 -0.83 -20.33 -0.57
N SER A 72 -1.85 -21.10 -0.97
CA SER A 72 -2.04 -21.50 -2.38
C SER A 72 -2.26 -20.27 -3.28
N LEU A 73 -3.16 -19.37 -2.86
CA LEU A 73 -3.42 -18.12 -3.60
C LEU A 73 -2.16 -17.24 -3.67
N ALA A 74 -1.41 -17.12 -2.57
CA ALA A 74 -0.16 -16.37 -2.57
C ALA A 74 0.87 -16.95 -3.56
N GLN A 75 0.98 -18.27 -3.68
CA GLN A 75 1.88 -18.89 -4.66
C GLN A 75 1.47 -18.58 -6.10
N GLU A 76 0.17 -18.61 -6.40
CA GLU A 76 -0.34 -18.26 -7.73
C GLU A 76 -0.12 -16.79 -8.09
N ILE A 77 -0.31 -15.88 -7.13
CA ILE A 77 -0.09 -14.45 -7.31
C ILE A 77 1.40 -14.12 -7.48
N LEU A 78 2.26 -14.76 -6.68
CA LEU A 78 3.71 -14.49 -6.68
C LEU A 78 4.46 -15.19 -7.84
N HIS A 79 3.87 -16.21 -8.45
CA HIS A 79 4.45 -16.96 -9.58
C HIS A 79 3.51 -16.99 -10.79
N PRO A 80 3.24 -15.84 -11.41
CA PRO A 80 2.38 -15.76 -12.60
C PRO A 80 2.91 -16.68 -13.71
N ARG A 81 1.99 -17.37 -14.39
CA ARG A 81 2.28 -18.43 -15.38
C ARG A 81 3.12 -17.99 -16.61
N PRO A 82 3.06 -16.75 -17.14
CA PRO A 82 3.88 -16.37 -18.28
C PRO A 82 5.38 -16.38 -17.92
N LEU A 83 6.20 -17.05 -18.73
CA LEU A 83 7.64 -17.23 -18.49
C LEU A 83 8.40 -15.90 -18.28
N VAL A 84 7.97 -14.85 -18.99
CA VAL A 84 8.54 -13.49 -18.88
C VAL A 84 8.33 -12.90 -17.48
N LEU A 85 7.17 -13.13 -16.85
CA LEU A 85 6.87 -12.65 -15.51
C LEU A 85 7.52 -13.53 -14.42
N LYS A 86 7.81 -14.81 -14.70
CA LYS A 86 8.58 -15.68 -13.78
C LYS A 86 9.98 -15.14 -13.49
N MET A 87 10.63 -14.48 -14.45
CA MET A 87 11.94 -13.84 -14.22
C MET A 87 11.87 -12.68 -13.22
N ALA A 88 10.73 -12.00 -13.15
CA ALA A 88 10.46 -10.96 -12.14
C ALA A 88 9.96 -11.54 -10.82
N GLY A 89 9.60 -12.82 -10.75
CA GLY A 89 9.06 -13.50 -9.57
C GLY A 89 9.88 -13.29 -8.29
N PRO A 90 11.22 -13.48 -8.29
CA PRO A 90 12.04 -13.21 -7.12
C PRO A 90 12.02 -11.74 -6.66
N LEU A 91 11.87 -10.79 -7.59
CA LEU A 91 11.75 -9.37 -7.29
C LEU A 91 10.38 -9.06 -6.69
N PHE A 92 9.30 -9.60 -7.26
CA PHE A 92 7.95 -9.48 -6.72
C PHE A 92 7.86 -10.08 -5.33
N ALA A 93 8.39 -11.29 -5.12
CA ALA A 93 8.44 -11.93 -3.82
C ALA A 93 9.23 -11.10 -2.80
N LEU A 94 10.35 -10.48 -3.21
CA LEU A 94 11.13 -9.59 -2.34
C LEU A 94 10.35 -8.33 -1.95
N ILE A 95 9.67 -7.69 -2.91
CA ILE A 95 8.87 -6.49 -2.66
C ILE A 95 7.67 -6.83 -1.77
N THR A 96 6.90 -7.85 -2.13
CA THR A 96 5.74 -8.30 -1.36
C THR A 96 6.16 -8.67 0.06
N ALA A 97 7.18 -9.51 0.24
CA ALA A 97 7.65 -9.87 1.57
C ALA A 97 8.15 -8.66 2.38
N GLY A 98 8.80 -7.69 1.74
CA GLY A 98 9.26 -6.45 2.39
C GLY A 98 8.13 -5.50 2.80
N LEU A 99 6.94 -5.61 2.19
CA LEU A 99 5.75 -4.84 2.55
C LEU A 99 4.95 -5.51 3.66
N LEU A 100 5.10 -6.82 3.84
CA LEU A 100 4.38 -7.56 4.86
C LEU A 100 5.02 -7.37 6.26
N PRO A 101 4.20 -7.23 7.32
CA PRO A 101 4.63 -7.41 8.71
C PRO A 101 5.28 -8.79 8.92
N GLU A 102 6.21 -8.87 9.86
CA GLU A 102 7.01 -10.08 10.12
C GLU A 102 6.15 -11.32 10.38
N ARG A 103 5.11 -11.18 11.22
CA ARG A 103 4.15 -12.26 11.51
C ARG A 103 3.46 -12.81 10.26
N LEU A 104 3.08 -11.93 9.32
CA LEU A 104 2.45 -12.37 8.08
C LEU A 104 3.46 -13.03 7.15
N ARG A 105 4.72 -12.56 7.09
CA ARG A 105 5.78 -13.23 6.32
C ARG A 105 5.99 -14.67 6.78
N GLU A 106 6.07 -14.88 8.08
CA GLU A 106 6.17 -16.21 8.69
C GLU A 106 4.95 -17.06 8.39
N GLY A 107 3.74 -16.48 8.54
CA GLY A 107 2.48 -17.14 8.20
C GLY A 107 2.43 -17.63 6.75
N TYR A 108 2.93 -16.83 5.80
CA TYR A 108 3.02 -17.20 4.39
C TYR A 108 4.23 -18.10 4.03
N GLY A 109 5.12 -18.39 4.98
CA GLY A 109 6.33 -19.18 4.73
C GLY A 109 7.37 -18.46 3.88
N LEU A 110 7.36 -17.13 3.87
CA LEU A 110 8.29 -16.31 3.10
C LEU A 110 9.61 -16.19 3.86
N ASN A 111 10.59 -17.02 3.50
CA ASN A 111 11.94 -16.99 4.08
C ASN A 111 12.55 -15.57 3.97
N TRP A 112 12.61 -14.83 5.08
CA TRP A 112 13.21 -13.50 5.14
C TRP A 112 14.57 -13.58 5.86
N ASP A 113 15.65 -13.19 5.18
CA ASP A 113 17.00 -13.19 5.75
C ASP A 113 17.61 -11.78 5.72
N ALA A 114 18.68 -11.58 6.49
CA ALA A 114 19.37 -10.28 6.55
C ALA A 114 19.89 -9.80 5.17
N ARG A 115 20.11 -10.72 4.22
CA ARG A 115 20.54 -10.39 2.86
C ARG A 115 19.38 -9.81 2.03
N LYS A 116 18.19 -10.43 2.09
CA LYS A 116 16.95 -9.94 1.46
C LYS A 116 16.55 -8.60 2.04
N GLU A 117 16.63 -8.44 3.35
CA GLU A 117 16.42 -7.15 4.03
C GLU A 117 17.35 -6.06 3.46
N LYS A 118 18.65 -6.35 3.33
CA LYS A 118 19.61 -5.40 2.74
C LYS A 118 19.33 -5.10 1.27
N ARG A 119 18.91 -6.10 0.48
CA ARG A 119 18.52 -5.91 -0.93
C ARG A 119 17.26 -5.06 -1.05
N PHE A 120 16.26 -5.31 -0.21
CA PHE A 120 15.01 -4.54 -0.14
C PHE A 120 15.31 -3.08 0.20
N ARG A 121 16.08 -2.81 1.26
CA ARG A 121 16.47 -1.42 1.61
C ARG A 121 17.24 -0.71 0.49
N ARG A 122 18.12 -1.42 -0.22
CA ARG A 122 18.81 -0.87 -1.41
C ARG A 122 17.83 -0.55 -2.52
N LEU A 123 16.91 -1.47 -2.84
CA LEU A 123 15.89 -1.27 -3.85
C LEU A 123 15.02 -0.05 -3.54
N VAL A 124 14.51 0.04 -2.30
CA VAL A 124 13.76 1.20 -1.80
C VAL A 124 14.54 2.49 -1.99
N LYS A 125 15.82 2.52 -1.58
CA LYS A 125 16.67 3.69 -1.76
C LYS A 125 16.85 4.06 -3.24
N THR A 126 17.09 3.06 -4.09
CA THR A 126 17.21 3.27 -5.54
C THR A 126 15.94 3.86 -6.13
N ILE A 127 14.76 3.33 -5.75
CA ILE A 127 13.46 3.85 -6.18
C ILE A 127 13.26 5.29 -5.71
N ARG A 128 13.49 5.58 -4.43
CA ARG A 128 13.35 6.94 -3.89
C ARG A 128 14.26 7.95 -4.58
N VAL A 129 15.49 7.55 -4.92
CA VAL A 129 16.46 8.43 -5.60
C VAL A 129 16.13 8.58 -7.09
N SER A 130 15.59 7.56 -7.75
CA SER A 130 15.23 7.63 -9.16
C SER A 130 13.90 8.33 -9.41
N LEU A 131 12.96 8.28 -8.45
CA LEU A 131 11.61 8.83 -8.58
C LEU A 131 11.55 10.35 -8.94
N PRO A 132 12.42 11.23 -8.42
CA PRO A 132 12.50 12.63 -8.86
C PRO A 132 12.86 12.80 -10.34
N PHE A 133 13.58 11.84 -10.92
CA PHE A 133 13.99 11.86 -12.32
C PHE A 133 12.93 11.25 -13.26
N VAL A 134 11.89 10.63 -12.71
CA VAL A 134 10.79 10.07 -13.50
C VAL A 134 9.91 11.22 -14.02
N PRO A 135 9.69 11.32 -15.34
CA PRO A 135 8.87 12.38 -15.91
C PRO A 135 7.45 12.38 -15.31
N ARG A 136 6.93 13.59 -15.03
CA ARG A 136 5.54 13.82 -14.57
C ARG A 136 4.45 12.99 -15.29
N PRO A 137 4.49 12.73 -16.61
CA PRO A 137 3.52 11.87 -17.28
C PRO A 137 3.41 10.44 -16.72
N LEU A 138 4.51 9.88 -16.22
CA LEU A 138 4.54 8.54 -15.61
C LEU A 138 4.28 8.56 -14.10
N ARG A 139 4.52 9.69 -13.44
CA ARG A 139 4.40 9.83 -11.98
C ARG A 139 2.97 10.11 -11.50
N ILE A 140 2.14 10.72 -12.34
CA ILE A 140 0.74 11.01 -12.02
C ILE A 140 -0.13 10.09 -12.87
N VAL A 141 -1.02 9.32 -12.26
CA VAL A 141 -2.02 8.55 -13.01
C VAL A 141 -2.90 9.51 -13.82
N PRO A 142 -3.32 9.16 -15.05
CA PRO A 142 -4.12 10.06 -15.90
C PRO A 142 -5.36 10.63 -15.20
N ASN A 143 -5.97 9.85 -14.31
CA ASN A 143 -7.16 10.24 -13.55
C ASN A 143 -6.88 11.33 -12.51
N ALA A 144 -5.73 11.28 -11.83
CA ALA A 144 -5.32 12.34 -10.89
C ALA A 144 -4.96 13.64 -11.63
N ARG A 145 -4.40 13.55 -12.86
CA ARG A 145 -4.19 14.73 -13.72
C ARG A 145 -5.50 15.40 -14.12
N SER A 146 -6.55 14.62 -14.37
CA SER A 146 -7.86 15.16 -14.72
C SER A 146 -8.51 15.85 -13.52
N ALA A 147 -8.39 15.27 -12.32
CA ALA A 147 -8.91 15.86 -11.09
C ALA A 147 -8.20 17.17 -10.71
N GLU A 148 -6.86 17.21 -10.75
CA GLU A 148 -6.10 18.46 -10.49
C GLU A 148 -6.48 19.58 -11.48
N LYS A 149 -6.63 19.26 -12.77
CA LYS A 149 -7.07 20.23 -13.77
C LYS A 149 -8.48 20.75 -13.51
N SER A 150 -9.41 19.88 -13.13
CA SER A 150 -10.79 20.27 -12.80
C SER A 150 -10.86 21.10 -11.52
N LEU A 151 -10.07 20.78 -10.49
CA LEU A 151 -9.99 21.56 -9.26
C LEU A 151 -9.36 22.94 -9.50
N LEU A 152 -8.29 23.02 -10.29
CA LEU A 152 -7.69 24.29 -10.70
C LEU A 152 -8.64 25.12 -11.57
N ALA A 153 -9.40 24.49 -12.48
CA ALA A 153 -10.40 25.17 -13.30
C ALA A 153 -11.60 25.68 -12.47
N CYS A 154 -12.00 24.95 -11.43
CA CYS A 154 -13.06 25.38 -10.51
C CYS A 154 -12.60 26.56 -9.64
N LYS A 155 -11.35 26.55 -9.19
CA LYS A 155 -10.74 27.62 -8.37
C LYS A 155 -10.48 28.93 -9.14
N LEU A 156 -10.50 28.88 -10.47
CA LEU A 156 -10.26 30.03 -11.36
C LEU A 156 -11.55 30.61 -11.97
N ARG A 157 -12.73 30.13 -11.60
CA ARG A 157 -14.00 30.84 -11.87
C ARG A 157 -14.29 31.78 -10.70
N PRO A 158 -14.10 33.10 -10.84
CA PRO A 158 -14.60 34.04 -9.85
C PRO A 158 -16.13 34.08 -9.95
N SER A 159 -16.78 34.07 -8.78
CA SER A 159 -18.21 34.29 -8.59
C SER A 159 -18.65 35.67 -9.07
#